data_AF-A0A0R3PXR5-F1
#
_entry.id   AF-A0A0R3PXR5-F1
#
_cell.length_a   1.000
_cell.length_b   1.000
_cell.length_c   1.000
_cell.angle_alpha   90.00
_cell.angle_beta   90.00
_cell.angle_gamma   90.00
#
_symmetry.space_group_name_H-M   'P 1'
#
loop_
_entity.id
_entity.type
_entity.pdbx_description
1 polymer ?
#
loop_
_entity_poly.entity_id
_entity_poly.type
_entity_poly.pdbx_seq_one_letter_code
_entity_poly.pdbx_strand_id
1 'polypeptide(L)'
;MGQRLAPTHAVAFMSKAEALVIDLKQLLYCRYLDDRFVICSTQEAMDKRFELSNEQSEYIKFTREKPKENWLPFLNVQINLSENGHITK
;
A
#
# COMPACT_ATOMS: atom_id res chain seq x y z
N MET A 1 -19.87 1.37 8.82
CA MET A 1 -18.84 1.12 9.86
C MET A 1 -19.49 1.34 11.23
N GLY A 2 -19.25 0.48 12.22
CA GLY A 2 -19.92 0.62 13.52
C GLY A 2 -19.81 -0.60 14.46
N GLN A 3 -19.40 -1.76 13.95
CA GLN A 3 -19.07 -2.90 14.80
C GLN A 3 -17.67 -2.73 15.41
N ARG A 4 -17.57 -2.88 16.74
CA ARG A 4 -16.34 -2.65 17.51
C ARG A 4 -15.18 -3.58 17.12
N LEU A 5 -15.50 -4.78 16.61
CA LEU A 5 -14.50 -5.76 16.19
C LEU A 5 -14.11 -5.65 14.71
N ALA A 6 -14.82 -4.86 13.90
CA ALA A 6 -14.54 -4.77 12.48
C ALA A 6 -13.10 -4.33 12.17
N PRO A 7 -12.51 -3.33 12.88
CA PRO A 7 -11.11 -2.96 12.66
C PRO A 7 -10.14 -4.10 12.97
N THR A 8 -10.39 -4.89 14.02
CA THR A 8 -9.55 -6.03 14.39
C THR A 8 -9.59 -7.11 13.32
N HIS A 9 -10.77 -7.41 12.78
CA HIS A 9 -10.90 -8.37 11.67
C HIS A 9 -10.21 -7.86 10.40
N ALA A 10 -10.35 -6.57 10.07
CA ALA A 10 -9.66 -5.97 8.94
C ALA A 10 -8.15 -6.09 9.07
N VAL A 11 -7.58 -5.76 10.23
CA VAL A 11 -6.14 -5.92 10.49
C VAL A 11 -5.69 -7.38 10.35
N ALA A 12 -6.43 -8.33 10.93
CA ALA A 12 -6.08 -9.75 10.85
C ALA A 12 -6.12 -10.27 9.40
N PHE A 13 -7.19 -9.94 8.66
CA PHE A 13 -7.35 -10.33 7.27
C PHE A 13 -6.27 -9.72 6.37
N MET A 14 -6.05 -8.41 6.48
CA MET A 14 -5.04 -7.71 5.69
C MET A 14 -3.63 -8.21 5.99
N SER A 15 -3.32 -8.53 7.26
CA SER A 15 -2.01 -9.10 7.61
C SER A 15 -1.80 -10.48 6.99
N LYS A 16 -2.84 -11.30 6.87
CA LYS A 16 -2.77 -12.58 6.15
C LYS A 16 -2.56 -12.36 4.64
N ALA A 17 -3.29 -11.43 4.03
CA ALA A 17 -3.16 -11.12 2.61
C ALA A 17 -1.78 -10.55 2.26
N GLU A 18 -1.12 -9.87 3.20
CA GLU A 18 0.19 -9.25 2.95
C GLU A 18 1.37 -10.18 3.17
N ALA A 19 1.20 -11.29 3.88
CA ALA A 19 2.29 -12.18 4.26
C ALA A 19 3.15 -12.63 3.06
N LEU A 20 2.54 -12.93 1.91
CA LEU A 20 3.25 -13.33 0.69
C LEU A 20 3.80 -12.14 -0.13
N VAL A 21 3.26 -10.96 0.11
CA VAL A 21 3.63 -9.75 -0.64
C VAL A 21 4.81 -9.05 0.03
N ILE A 22 4.90 -9.08 1.37
CA ILE A 22 5.95 -8.43 2.18
C ILE A 22 7.35 -8.97 1.90
N ASP A 23 7.48 -10.25 1.55
CA ASP A 23 8.78 -10.88 1.23
C ASP A 23 9.45 -10.31 -0.03
N LEU A 24 8.70 -9.60 -0.87
CA LEU A 24 9.26 -8.83 -1.98
C LEU A 24 9.89 -7.56 -1.42
N LYS A 25 11.23 -7.46 -1.53
CA LYS A 25 12.05 -6.35 -1.03
C LYS A 25 11.61 -4.99 -1.60
N GLN A 26 10.74 -4.30 -0.85
CA GLN A 26 10.33 -2.92 -1.08
C GLN A 26 11.24 -1.95 -0.33
N LEU A 27 11.30 -0.72 -0.81
CA LEU A 27 12.05 0.35 -0.15
C LEU A 27 11.29 0.89 1.05
N LEU A 28 9.96 0.98 0.96
CA LEU A 28 9.10 1.44 2.04
C LEU A 28 7.72 0.81 1.96
N TYR A 29 7.15 0.55 3.13
CA TYR A 29 5.80 0.02 3.31
C TYR A 29 5.13 0.67 4.50
N CYS A 30 4.00 1.32 4.24
CA CYS A 30 3.13 1.83 5.28
C CYS A 30 1.71 1.35 5.01
N ARG A 31 0.99 1.04 6.08
CA ARG A 31 -0.39 0.58 6.01
C ARG A 31 -1.22 1.24 7.08
N TYR A 32 -2.42 1.65 6.69
CA TYR A 32 -3.49 2.03 7.58
C TYR A 32 -4.74 1.24 7.22
N LEU A 33 -5.03 0.21 8.02
CA LEU A 33 -6.07 -0.78 7.73
C LEU A 33 -5.93 -1.36 6.31
N ASP A 34 -6.78 -0.93 5.39
CA ASP A 34 -6.84 -1.34 3.99
C ASP A 34 -6.02 -0.45 3.04
N ASP A 35 -5.72 0.80 3.43
CA ASP A 35 -4.90 1.72 2.66
C ASP A 35 -3.41 1.38 2.80
N ARG A 36 -2.74 1.17 1.66
CA ARG A 36 -1.33 0.78 1.60
C ARG A 36 -0.53 1.77 0.77
N PHE A 37 0.58 2.23 1.33
CA PHE A 37 1.57 3.06 0.65
C PHE A 37 2.86 2.27 0.47
N VAL A 38 3.29 2.12 -0.78
CA VAL A 38 4.41 1.25 -1.15
C VAL A 38 5.38 2.00 -2.04
N ILE A 39 6.67 1.91 -1.72
CA ILE A 39 7.75 2.41 -2.58
C ILE A 39 8.59 1.22 -3.04
N CYS A 40 8.71 1.05 -4.36
CA CYS A 40 9.54 0.04 -5.01
C CYS A 40 10.70 0.71 -5.76
N SER A 41 11.78 -0.04 -5.99
CA SER A 41 12.93 0.43 -6.75
C SER A 41 12.65 0.57 -8.25
N THR A 42 11.73 -0.24 -8.79
CA THR A 42 11.35 -0.19 -10.21
C THR A 42 9.83 -0.33 -10.37
N GLN A 43 9.33 0.13 -11.53
CA GLN A 43 7.92 0.04 -11.86
C GLN A 43 7.48 -1.42 -12.06
N GLU A 44 8.33 -2.27 -12.63
CA GLU A 44 8.07 -3.70 -12.83
C GLU A 44 7.91 -4.43 -11.49
N ALA A 45 8.75 -4.11 -10.51
CA ALA A 45 8.62 -4.64 -9.16
C ALA A 45 7.30 -4.22 -8.51
N MET A 46 6.84 -3.00 -8.77
CA MET A 46 5.53 -2.52 -8.32
C MET A 46 4.38 -3.22 -9.07
N ASP A 47 4.47 -3.39 -10.38
CA ASP A 47 3.41 -4.06 -11.16
C ASP A 47 3.23 -5.52 -10.74
N LYS A 48 4.33 -6.28 -10.62
CA LYS A 48 4.31 -7.66 -10.15
C LYS A 48 3.71 -7.78 -8.74
N ARG A 49 4.04 -6.85 -7.84
CA ARG A 49 3.51 -6.83 -6.47
C ARG A 49 2.03 -6.50 -6.43
N PHE A 50 1.56 -5.62 -7.31
CA PHE A 50 0.15 -5.28 -7.45
C PHE A 50 -0.68 -6.46 -7.97
N GLU A 51 -0.15 -7.19 -8.95
CA GLU A 51 -0.73 -8.44 -9.46
C GLU A 51 -0.83 -9.49 -8.36
N LEU A 52 0.30 -9.82 -7.72
CA LEU A 52 0.34 -10.80 -6.63
C LEU A 52 -0.62 -10.44 -5.49
N SER A 53 -0.73 -9.15 -5.13
CA SER A 53 -1.68 -8.70 -4.11
C SER A 53 -3.13 -9.02 -4.47
N ASN A 54 -3.50 -8.91 -5.74
CA ASN A 54 -4.85 -9.18 -6.22
C ASN A 54 -5.15 -10.67 -6.41
N GLU A 55 -4.12 -11.51 -6.42
CA GLU A 55 -4.24 -12.98 -6.42
C GLU A 55 -4.45 -13.55 -5.01
N GLN A 56 -4.09 -12.82 -3.95
CA GLN A 56 -4.19 -13.30 -2.56
C GLN A 56 -5.62 -13.56 -2.09
N SER A 57 -6.62 -12.96 -2.73
CA SER A 57 -8.00 -13.12 -2.35
C SER A 57 -8.94 -12.94 -3.53
N GLU A 58 -9.97 -13.78 -3.57
CA GLU A 58 -11.11 -13.62 -4.48
C GLU A 58 -12.13 -12.60 -3.93
N TYR A 59 -12.10 -12.32 -2.62
CA TYR A 59 -13.08 -11.47 -1.93
C TYR A 59 -12.73 -9.99 -1.97
N ILE A 60 -11.45 -9.66 -2.10
CA ILE A 60 -10.98 -8.27 -2.18
C ILE A 60 -10.18 -8.05 -3.47
N LYS A 61 -10.38 -6.88 -4.08
CA LYS A 61 -9.59 -6.40 -5.21
C LYS A 61 -9.00 -5.06 -4.85
N PHE A 62 -7.68 -4.98 -4.92
CA PHE A 62 -6.95 -3.76 -4.66
C PHE A 62 -6.97 -2.87 -5.89
N THR A 63 -7.25 -1.60 -5.66
CA THR A 63 -7.01 -0.54 -6.63
C THR A 63 -5.62 0.05 -6.39
N ARG A 64 -5.06 0.71 -7.41
CA ARG A 64 -3.78 1.39 -7.31
C ARG A 64 -3.91 2.80 -7.84
N GLU A 65 -3.61 3.75 -6.99
CA GLU A 65 -3.36 5.13 -7.39
C GLU A 65 -1.91 5.29 -7.81
N LYS A 66 -1.68 6.06 -8.88
CA LYS A 66 -0.35 6.45 -9.34
C LYS A 66 -0.14 7.92 -9.05
N PRO A 67 1.08 8.35 -8.70
CA PRO A 67 1.37 9.76 -8.53
C PRO A 67 0.99 10.56 -9.79
N LYS A 68 0.37 11.72 -9.59
CA LYS A 68 0.06 12.70 -10.64
C LYS A 68 0.77 14.00 -10.29
N GLU A 69 1.39 14.66 -11.26
CA GLU A 69 2.08 15.94 -11.04
C GLU A 69 3.05 15.90 -9.85
N ASN A 70 3.79 14.80 -9.70
CA ASN A 70 4.73 14.54 -8.60
C ASN A 70 4.12 14.45 -7.19
N TRP A 71 2.82 14.21 -7.05
CA TRP A 71 2.22 13.97 -5.75
C TRP A 71 1.25 12.79 -5.72
N LEU A 72 1.03 12.23 -4.53
CA LEU A 72 0.07 11.16 -4.26
C LEU A 72 -0.68 11.44 -2.95
N PRO A 73 -2.02 11.36 -2.93
CA PRO A 73 -2.78 11.45 -1.68
C PRO A 73 -2.61 10.16 -0.86
N PHE A 74 -2.53 10.31 0.47
CA PHE A 74 -2.56 9.19 1.41
C PHE A 74 -3.08 9.66 2.76
N LEU A 75 -4.18 9.08 3.30
CA LEU A 75 -4.72 9.39 4.64
C LEU A 75 -4.86 10.91 4.93
N ASN A 76 -5.44 11.66 3.99
CA ASN A 76 -5.59 13.11 4.06
C ASN A 76 -4.26 13.92 4.09
N VAL A 77 -3.13 13.30 3.77
CA VAL A 77 -1.87 14.00 3.52
C VAL A 77 -1.48 13.92 2.04
N GLN A 78 -0.78 14.95 1.57
CA GLN A 78 -0.20 14.98 0.23
C GLN A 78 1.27 14.58 0.31
N ILE A 79 1.62 13.48 -0.35
CA ILE A 79 3.01 12.99 -0.44
C ILE A 79 3.59 13.53 -1.74
N ASN A 80 4.65 14.31 -1.66
CA ASN A 80 5.35 14.84 -2.83
C ASN A 80 6.61 14.01 -3.14
N LEU A 81 6.84 13.75 -4.42
CA LEU A 81 8.05 13.15 -4.94
C LEU A 81 9.04 14.28 -5.26
N SER A 82 10.10 14.40 -4.46
CA SER A 82 11.21 15.31 -4.74
C SER A 82 12.38 14.53 -5.36
N GLU A 83 12.98 15.08 -6.41
CA GLU A 83 14.20 14.51 -7.03
C GLU A 83 15.40 14.50 -6.07
N ASN A 84 15.36 15.37 -5.05
CA ASN A 84 16.32 15.42 -3.96
C ASN A 84 15.66 14.81 -2.71
N GLY A 85 16.03 13.58 -2.37
CA GLY A 85 15.59 12.95 -1.13
C GLY A 85 15.87 13.84 0.09
N HIS A 86 14.99 13.73 1.09
CA HIS A 86 14.96 14.47 2.37
C HIS A 86 14.18 15.78 2.36
N ILE A 87 12.88 15.70 2.66
CA ILE A 87 12.24 16.66 3.56
C ILE A 87 11.31 15.90 4.51
N THR A 88 11.77 15.65 5.73
CA THR A 88 10.89 15.56 6.90
C THR A 88 11.15 16.82 7.73
N LYS A 89 10.12 17.64 7.88
CA LYS A 89 10.05 18.68 8.90
C LYS A 89 8.94 18.31 9.86
#